data_AF-A0A2D4RRU7-F1
#
_entry.id   AF-A0A2D4RRU7-F1
#
_cell.length_a   1.000
_cell.length_b   1.000
_cell.length_c   1.000
_cell.angle_alpha   90.00
_cell.angle_beta   90.00
_cell.angle_gamma   90.00
#
_symmetry.space_group_name_H-M   'P 1'
#
loop_
_entity.id
_entity.type
_entity.pdbx_description
1 polymer ?
#
loop_
_entity_poly.entity_id
_entity_poly.type
_entity_poly.pdbx_seq_one_letter_code
_entity_poly.pdbx_strand_id
1 'polypeptide(L)'
;MDQETSDRLAAWAGFDVVDALEQSFGCDVFMENDGTAAAIAEMLFGVGKRVNNFVYLFLDVVIGGRVVCDGDILRGTNSNEGDLALMRIGSPGQSSLLLEHASLFLLLNKLRAYP
;
A
#
# COMPACT_ATOMS: atom_id res chain seq x y z
N MET A 1 -9.94 18.59 -1.85
CA MET A 1 -9.59 18.47 -0.42
C MET A 1 -9.82 19.85 0.18
N ASP A 2 -10.59 19.93 1.27
CA ASP A 2 -10.86 21.21 1.94
C ASP A 2 -9.68 21.65 2.83
N GLN A 3 -9.71 22.92 3.28
CA GLN A 3 -8.65 23.51 4.09
C GLN A 3 -8.47 22.77 5.42
N GLU A 4 -9.57 22.35 6.04
CA GLU A 4 -9.55 21.63 7.31
C GLU A 4 -8.81 20.29 7.20
N THR A 5 -9.07 19.52 6.14
CA THR A 5 -8.36 18.26 5.88
C THR A 5 -6.87 18.50 5.63
N SER A 6 -6.53 19.57 4.89
CA SER A 6 -5.13 19.95 4.64
C SER A 6 -4.39 20.28 5.94
N ASP A 7 -5.02 21.06 6.82
CA ASP A 7 -4.43 21.46 8.10
C ASP A 7 -4.25 20.26 9.04
N ARG A 8 -5.19 19.31 9.04
CA ARG A 8 -5.07 18.06 9.81
C ARG A 8 -3.92 17.19 9.30
N LEU A 9 -3.77 17.03 7.98
CA LEU A 9 -2.64 16.28 7.40
C LEU A 9 -1.30 16.94 7.72
N ALA A 10 -1.22 18.27 7.68
CA ALA A 10 -0.01 19.01 8.05
C ALA A 10 0.38 18.80 9.53
N ALA A 11 -0.60 18.77 10.43
CA ALA A 11 -0.37 18.50 11.85
C ALA A 11 0.22 17.09 12.07
N TRP A 12 -0.25 16.09 11.31
CA TRP A 12 0.29 14.73 11.36
C TRP A 12 1.67 14.60 10.73
N ALA A 13 1.96 15.36 9.66
CA ALA A 13 3.25 15.30 8.97
C ALA A 13 4.45 15.68 9.86
N GLY A 14 4.23 16.52 10.87
CA GLY A 14 5.26 16.93 11.83
C GLY A 14 5.25 16.17 13.16
N PHE A 15 4.33 15.21 13.34
CA PHE A 15 4.15 14.50 14.59
C PHE A 15 4.87 13.15 14.54
N ASP A 16 5.82 12.94 15.45
CA ASP A 16 6.51 11.66 15.60
C ASP A 16 5.61 10.66 16.35
N VAL A 17 4.83 9.92 15.58
CA VAL A 17 3.90 8.91 16.09
C VAL A 17 4.66 7.79 16.81
N VAL A 18 5.85 7.41 16.32
CA VAL A 18 6.61 6.31 16.91
C VAL A 18 7.07 6.70 18.30
N ASP A 19 7.80 7.81 18.42
CA ASP A 19 8.30 8.30 19.72
C ASP A 19 7.16 8.54 20.73
N ALA A 20 6.06 9.16 20.29
CA ALA A 20 4.91 9.39 21.17
C ALA A 20 4.29 8.09 21.71
N LEU A 21 4.22 7.04 20.89
CA LEU A 21 3.70 5.74 21.30
C LEU A 21 4.72 4.98 22.16
N GLU A 22 6.01 5.01 21.83
CA GLU A 22 7.07 4.38 22.64
C GLU A 22 7.09 4.96 24.05
N GLN A 23 7.02 6.29 24.20
CA GLN A 23 6.96 6.96 25.50
C GLN A 23 5.70 6.58 26.30
N SER A 24 4.58 6.37 25.60
CA SER A 24 3.30 6.03 26.24
C SER A 24 3.21 4.57 26.69
N PHE A 25 3.78 3.64 25.91
CA PHE A 25 3.67 2.19 26.15
C PHE A 25 4.91 1.58 26.81
N GLY A 26 6.07 2.26 26.76
CA GLY A 26 7.32 1.78 27.34
C GLY A 26 7.91 0.56 26.61
N CYS A 27 7.62 0.42 25.31
CA CYS A 27 8.13 -0.64 24.46
C CYS A 27 8.42 -0.12 23.04
N ASP A 28 9.27 -0.84 22.31
CA ASP A 28 9.60 -0.51 20.91
C ASP A 28 8.33 -0.48 20.03
N VAL A 29 8.22 0.53 19.18
CA VAL A 29 7.11 0.69 18.22
C VAL A 29 7.66 0.75 16.81
N PHE A 30 7.04 -0.02 15.91
CA PHE A 30 7.39 -0.04 14.49
C PHE A 30 6.18 0.44 13.69
N MET A 31 6.42 1.36 12.76
CA MET A 31 5.39 1.87 11.86
C MET A 31 5.58 1.29 10.47
N GLU A 32 4.50 0.80 9.88
CA GLU A 32 4.46 0.31 8.51
C GLU A 32 3.18 0.79 7.81
N ASN A 33 3.28 0.94 6.48
CA ASN A 33 2.09 1.10 5.65
C ASN A 33 1.21 -0.17 5.74
N ASP A 34 -0.11 0.00 5.69
CA ASP A 34 -1.11 -1.08 5.76
C ASP A 34 -0.86 -2.21 4.74
N GLY A 35 -0.55 -1.88 3.49
CA GLY A 35 -0.22 -2.85 2.45
C GLY A 35 1.08 -3.61 2.74
N THR A 36 2.08 -2.93 3.31
CA THR A 36 3.32 -3.59 3.79
C THR A 36 3.01 -4.51 4.97
N ALA A 37 2.28 -4.04 5.97
CA ALA A 37 1.91 -4.81 7.15
C ALA A 37 1.10 -6.06 6.78
N ALA A 38 0.18 -5.97 5.82
CA ALA A 38 -0.57 -7.10 5.31
C ALA A 38 0.33 -8.12 4.60
N ALA A 39 1.30 -7.67 3.80
CA ALA A 39 2.28 -8.56 3.19
C ALA A 39 3.15 -9.27 4.25
N ILE A 40 3.61 -8.56 5.29
CA ILE A 40 4.33 -9.15 6.43
C ILE A 40 3.46 -10.20 7.12
N ALA A 41 2.18 -9.93 7.33
CA ALA A 41 1.27 -10.91 7.91
C ALA A 41 1.15 -12.18 7.05
N GLU A 42 1.06 -12.06 5.73
CA GLU A 42 1.09 -13.20 4.82
C GLU A 42 2.44 -13.95 4.84
N MET A 43 3.56 -13.23 5.02
CA MET A 43 4.88 -13.84 5.20
C MET A 43 4.94 -14.71 6.46
N LEU A 44 4.52 -14.13 7.59
CA LEU A 44 4.68 -14.75 8.92
C LEU A 44 3.61 -15.78 9.23
N PHE A 45 2.38 -15.56 8.76
CA PHE A 45 1.21 -16.32 9.19
C PHE A 45 0.49 -17.03 8.05
N GLY A 46 0.65 -16.54 6.80
CA GLY A 46 -0.10 -16.99 5.63
C GLY A 46 0.71 -17.82 4.64
N VAL A 47 0.63 -17.45 3.36
CA VAL A 47 1.26 -18.21 2.26
C VAL A 47 2.78 -18.29 2.38
N GLY A 48 3.40 -17.27 3.00
CA GLY A 48 4.85 -17.17 3.15
C GLY A 48 5.50 -18.27 3.98
N LYS A 49 4.71 -18.99 4.80
CA LYS A 49 5.17 -20.20 5.49
C LYS A 49 5.56 -21.34 4.54
N ARG A 50 5.07 -21.30 3.30
CA ARG A 50 5.28 -22.35 2.29
C ARG A 50 6.06 -21.88 1.07
N VAL A 51 6.08 -20.57 0.82
CA VAL A 51 6.78 -19.98 -0.33
C VAL A 51 7.54 -18.74 0.11
N ASN A 52 8.77 -18.60 -0.34
CA ASN A 52 9.60 -17.43 0.00
C ASN A 52 9.48 -16.30 -1.02
N ASN A 53 8.79 -16.56 -2.13
CA ASN A 53 8.68 -15.66 -3.26
C ASN A 53 7.21 -15.52 -3.65
N PHE A 54 6.63 -14.34 -3.48
CA PHE A 54 5.26 -14.07 -3.86
C PHE A 54 4.99 -12.59 -4.04
N VAL A 55 3.87 -12.26 -4.67
CA VAL A 55 3.36 -10.90 -4.76
C VAL A 55 2.07 -10.83 -3.96
N TYR A 56 2.02 -9.92 -2.99
CA TYR A 56 0.79 -9.57 -2.29
C TYR A 56 0.10 -8.44 -3.05
N LEU A 57 -1.15 -8.64 -3.44
CA LEU A 57 -1.99 -7.63 -4.10
C LEU A 57 -3.17 -7.32 -3.20
N PHE A 58 -3.40 -6.04 -2.92
CA PHE A 58 -4.63 -5.59 -2.28
C PHE A 58 -5.46 -4.76 -3.26
N LEU A 59 -6.73 -5.11 -3.35
CA LEU A 59 -7.71 -4.48 -4.23
C LEU A 59 -8.64 -3.62 -3.38
N ASP A 60 -8.37 -2.32 -3.33
CA ASP A 60 -9.18 -1.35 -2.59
C ASP A 60 -9.46 -0.11 -3.45
N VAL A 61 -9.85 1.01 -2.82
CA VAL A 61 -10.02 2.34 -3.44
C VAL A 61 -8.86 2.66 -4.37
N VAL A 62 -7.65 2.29 -3.97
CA VAL A 62 -6.43 2.25 -4.79
C VAL A 62 -5.94 0.80 -4.78
N ILE A 63 -5.57 0.26 -5.95
CA ILE A 63 -4.86 -1.01 -6.02
C ILE A 63 -3.42 -0.79 -5.58
N GLY A 64 -2.84 -1.70 -4.82
CA GLY A 64 -1.41 -1.70 -4.56
C GLY A 64 -0.90 -3.10 -4.30
N GLY A 65 0.37 -3.20 -3.92
CA GLY A 65 0.93 -4.48 -3.55
C GLY A 65 2.36 -4.42 -3.05
N ARG A 66 2.88 -5.60 -2.72
CA ARG A 66 4.27 -5.80 -2.27
C ARG A 66 4.83 -7.05 -2.92
N VAL A 67 6.10 -6.98 -3.28
CA VAL A 67 6.85 -8.14 -3.75
C VAL A 67 7.66 -8.67 -2.59
N VAL A 68 7.49 -9.95 -2.29
CA VAL A 68 8.30 -10.71 -1.34
C VAL A 68 9.25 -11.58 -2.15
N CYS A 69 10.54 -11.44 -1.88
CA CYS A 69 11.61 -12.18 -2.54
C CYS A 69 12.55 -12.75 -1.48
N ASP A 70 12.85 -14.04 -1.60
CA ASP A 70 13.71 -14.78 -0.66
C ASP A 70 13.33 -14.59 0.83
N GLY A 71 12.03 -14.44 1.10
CA GLY A 71 11.50 -14.30 2.45
C GLY A 71 11.62 -12.89 3.03
N ASP A 72 11.91 -11.87 2.21
CA ASP A 72 11.92 -10.47 2.62
C ASP A 72 11.10 -9.60 1.66
N ILE A 73 10.60 -8.47 2.15
CA ILE A 73 9.91 -7.49 1.32
C ILE A 73 10.95 -6.74 0.51
N LEU A 74 10.76 -6.73 -0.82
CA LEU A 74 11.53 -5.87 -1.70
C LEU A 74 11.14 -4.41 -1.47
N ARG A 75 11.90 -3.76 -0.59
CA ARG A 75 11.93 -2.32 -0.41
C ARG A 75 12.87 -1.73 -1.46
N GLY A 76 12.36 -0.82 -2.29
CA GLY A 76 13.19 0.00 -3.17
C GLY A 76 13.95 1.10 -2.41
N THR A 77 14.16 2.26 -3.04
CA THR A 77 14.96 3.36 -2.48
C THR A 77 14.21 4.50 -1.78
N ASN A 78 12.88 4.60 -1.88
CA ASN A 78 12.07 5.76 -1.45
C ASN A 78 10.80 5.41 -0.63
N SER A 79 10.77 4.28 0.09
CA SER A 79 9.66 3.74 0.91
C SER A 79 8.25 3.66 0.28
N ASN A 80 8.11 4.00 -1.00
CA ASN A 80 6.86 4.00 -1.77
C ASN A 80 6.80 2.82 -2.76
N GLU A 81 7.29 1.67 -2.34
CA GLU A 81 7.92 0.69 -3.24
C GLU A 81 7.04 -0.51 -3.53
N GLY A 82 7.16 -0.99 -4.77
CA GLY A 82 6.30 -2.03 -5.28
C GLY A 82 4.87 -1.56 -5.48
N ASP A 83 4.65 -0.24 -5.68
CA ASP A 83 3.32 0.28 -5.99
C ASP A 83 2.91 -0.19 -7.39
N LEU A 84 2.43 -1.43 -7.44
CA LEU A 84 1.96 -2.10 -8.64
C LEU A 84 0.85 -1.29 -9.30
N ALA A 85 0.19 -0.38 -8.57
CA ALA A 85 -0.68 0.65 -9.09
C ALA A 85 -0.08 1.44 -10.27
N LEU A 86 1.21 1.75 -10.20
CA LEU A 86 1.93 2.53 -11.21
C LEU A 86 2.55 1.66 -12.31
N MET A 87 2.35 0.34 -12.25
CA MET A 87 2.77 -0.55 -13.33
C MET A 87 2.03 -0.16 -14.62
N ARG A 88 2.81 0.02 -15.70
CA ARG A 88 2.25 0.28 -17.03
C ARG A 88 1.68 -1.01 -17.63
N ILE A 89 0.47 -0.92 -18.16
CA ILE A 89 -0.24 -1.99 -18.85
C ILE A 89 -0.57 -1.51 -20.25
N GLY A 90 -0.43 -2.40 -21.23
CA GLY A 90 -0.70 -2.13 -22.65
C GLY A 90 0.56 -2.13 -23.51
N SER A 91 0.38 -1.86 -24.79
CA SER A 91 1.46 -1.84 -25.77
C SER A 91 2.26 -0.53 -25.69
N PRO A 92 3.54 -0.54 -26.09
CA PRO A 92 4.33 0.69 -26.24
C PRO A 92 3.58 1.73 -27.08
N GLY A 93 3.44 2.95 -26.56
CA GLY A 93 2.67 4.03 -27.20
C GLY A 93 1.18 4.09 -26.84
N GLN A 94 0.62 3.05 -26.22
CA GLN A 94 -0.76 2.99 -25.71
C GLN A 94 -0.82 2.39 -24.30
N SER A 95 0.17 2.74 -23.46
CA SER A 95 0.24 2.23 -22.09
C SER A 95 -0.48 3.14 -21.12
N SER A 96 -1.22 2.54 -20.20
CA SER A 96 -1.93 3.17 -19.08
C SER A 96 -1.45 2.57 -17.75
N LEU A 97 -1.85 3.13 -16.61
CA LEU A 97 -1.46 2.59 -15.30
C LEU A 97 -2.43 1.50 -14.85
N LEU A 98 -1.95 0.52 -14.08
CA LEU A 98 -2.79 -0.52 -13.48
C LEU A 98 -3.89 0.09 -12.59
N LEU A 99 -3.58 1.19 -11.90
CA LEU A 99 -4.54 1.94 -11.08
C LEU A 99 -5.77 2.40 -11.88
N GLU A 100 -5.58 2.72 -13.16
CA GLU A 100 -6.66 3.17 -14.06
C GLU A 100 -7.58 2.03 -14.51
N HIS A 101 -7.29 0.80 -14.09
CA HIS A 101 -7.98 -0.40 -14.55
C HIS A 101 -8.57 -1.25 -13.42
N ALA A 102 -7.88 -1.33 -12.28
CA ALA A 102 -8.12 -2.38 -11.30
C ALA A 102 -8.51 -1.87 -9.89
N SER A 103 -8.81 -0.58 -9.72
CA SER A 103 -9.27 -0.06 -8.44
C SER A 103 -10.75 -0.30 -8.19
N LEU A 104 -11.11 -0.55 -6.92
CA LEU A 104 -12.50 -0.69 -6.50
C LEU A 104 -13.29 0.60 -6.75
N PHE A 105 -12.64 1.77 -6.63
CA PHE A 105 -13.24 3.06 -6.97
C PHE A 105 -13.76 3.10 -8.41
N LEU A 106 -12.96 2.65 -9.37
CA LEU A 106 -13.36 2.59 -10.77
C LEU A 106 -14.48 1.57 -11.01
N LEU A 107 -14.40 0.41 -10.36
CA LEU A 107 -15.45 -0.60 -10.43
C LEU A 107 -16.78 -0.04 -9.92
N LEU A 108 -16.77 0.60 -8.75
CA LEU A 108 -17.96 1.21 -8.16
C LEU A 108 -18.54 2.31 -9.05
N ASN A 109 -17.70 3.16 -9.64
CA ASN A 109 -18.15 4.19 -10.57
C ASN A 109 -18.77 3.59 -11.84
N LYS A 110 -18.18 2.51 -12.38
CA LYS A 110 -18.78 1.78 -13.50
C LYS A 110 -20.13 1.19 -13.14
N LEU A 111 -20.24 0.50 -12.00
CA LEU A 111 -21.50 -0.09 -11.54
C LEU A 111 -22.60 0.96 -11.30
N ARG A 112 -22.25 2.13 -10.76
CA ARG A 112 -23.19 3.25 -10.58
C ARG A 112 -23.65 3.89 -11.89
N ALA A 113 -22.86 3.75 -12.96
CA ALA A 113 -23.19 4.26 -14.28
C ALA A 113 -24.09 3.30 -15.09
N TYR A 114 -24.30 2.06 -14.61
CA TYR A 114 -25.31 1.16 -15.16
C TYR A 114 -26.66 1.43 -14.49
N PRO A 115 -27.73 1.69 -15.28
CA PRO A 115 -29.08 1.93 -14.76
C PRO A 115 -29.74 0.68 -14.17
#